data_AF-A0A059LBJ0-F1
#
_entry.id   AF-A0A059LBJ0-F1
#
_cell.length_a   1.000
_cell.length_b   1.000
_cell.length_c   1.000
_cell.angle_alpha   90.00
_cell.angle_beta   90.00
_cell.angle_gamma   90.00
#
_symmetry.space_group_name_H-M   'P 1'
#
loop_
_entity.id
_entity.type
_entity.pdbx_description
1 polymer ?
#
loop_
_entity_poly.entity_id
_entity_poly.type
_entity_poly.pdbx_seq_one_letter_code
_entity_poly.pdbx_strand_id
1 'polypeptide(L)'
;LEQRELMRTLHSLSCGRDRILLKHPPDRELCDSDAFAFHRAFHSRAFRVRVNALQLRETAKEVQRTNDAVSQDRAHQVDAAVVRIMKTRRSLEHKTLVAELGSQLCFPVRGADLKKRIESLIDREYLARDESNPNIYTYLA
;
A
#
# COMPACT_ATOMS: atom_id res chain seq x y z
N LEU A 1 -1.66 -18.85 -16.75
CA LEU A 1 -2.33 -17.54 -16.61
C LEU A 1 -3.37 -17.70 -15.51
N GLU A 2 -3.30 -16.89 -14.46
CA GLU A 2 -4.41 -16.83 -13.49
C GLU A 2 -5.69 -16.41 -14.22
N GLN A 3 -6.87 -16.89 -13.80
CA GLN A 3 -8.14 -16.64 -14.50
C GLN A 3 -8.40 -15.14 -14.74
N ARG A 4 -8.02 -14.29 -13.78
CA ARG A 4 -8.11 -12.83 -13.89
C ARG A 4 -7.21 -12.25 -14.99
N GLU A 5 -6.03 -12.83 -15.18
CA GLU A 5 -5.09 -12.41 -16.22
C GLU A 5 -5.52 -12.88 -17.61
N LEU A 6 -6.08 -14.10 -17.69
CA LEU A 6 -6.67 -14.64 -18.91
C LEU A 6 -7.84 -13.77 -19.40
N MET A 7 -8.81 -13.50 -18.52
CA MET A 7 -9.97 -12.66 -18.85
C MET A 7 -9.54 -11.27 -19.33
N ARG A 8 -8.55 -10.66 -18.67
CA ARG A 8 -8.00 -9.35 -19.09
C ARG A 8 -7.37 -9.40 -20.48
N THR A 9 -6.61 -10.46 -20.76
CA THR A 9 -5.94 -10.66 -22.05
C THR A 9 -6.98 -10.83 -23.15
N LEU A 10 -8.00 -11.67 -22.92
CA LEU A 10 -9.10 -11.85 -23.86
C LEU A 10 -9.86 -10.55 -24.11
N HIS A 11 -10.19 -9.79 -23.05
CA HIS A 11 -10.87 -8.50 -23.19
C HIS A 11 -10.05 -7.51 -24.02
N SER A 12 -8.72 -7.46 -23.83
CA SER A 12 -7.85 -6.57 -24.61
C SER A 12 -7.82 -6.91 -26.10
N LEU A 13 -7.97 -8.20 -26.45
CA LEU A 13 -7.94 -8.71 -27.82
C LEU A 13 -9.31 -8.68 -28.50
N SER A 14 -10.41 -8.77 -27.76
CA SER A 14 -11.78 -8.85 -28.31
C SER A 14 -12.59 -7.57 -28.21
N CYS A 15 -12.46 -6.84 -27.09
CA CYS A 15 -13.30 -5.68 -26.76
C CYS A 15 -12.52 -4.35 -26.86
N GLY A 16 -11.22 -4.41 -27.19
CA GLY A 16 -10.36 -3.26 -27.42
C GLY A 16 -10.61 -2.53 -28.75
N ARG A 17 -9.73 -1.56 -29.05
CA ARG A 17 -9.75 -0.82 -30.32
C ARG A 17 -9.44 -1.73 -31.50
N ASP A 18 -8.40 -2.53 -31.36
CA ASP A 18 -7.93 -3.47 -32.36
C ASP A 18 -8.52 -4.85 -32.01
N ARG A 19 -9.70 -5.15 -32.55
CA ARG A 19 -10.45 -6.39 -32.29
C ARG A 19 -9.85 -7.55 -33.08
N ILE A 20 -8.71 -8.06 -32.61
CA ILE A 20 -8.02 -9.20 -33.20
C ILE A 20 -8.85 -10.48 -33.03
N LEU A 21 -9.62 -10.57 -31.93
CA LEU A 21 -10.58 -11.63 -31.66
C LEU A 21 -12.03 -11.09 -31.74
N LEU A 22 -12.95 -11.97 -32.10
CA LEU A 22 -14.39 -11.74 -32.01
C LEU A 22 -14.95 -12.54 -30.83
N LYS A 23 -15.69 -11.87 -29.94
CA LYS A 23 -16.41 -12.50 -28.83
C LYS A 23 -17.82 -12.90 -29.27
N HIS A 24 -18.28 -14.07 -28.82
CA HIS A 24 -19.67 -14.50 -28.92
C HIS A 24 -20.20 -14.88 -27.52
N PRO A 25 -21.25 -14.19 -27.04
CA PRO A 25 -22.01 -13.10 -27.66
C PRO A 25 -21.22 -11.78 -27.83
N PRO A 26 -21.61 -10.85 -28.74
CA PRO A 26 -20.86 -9.61 -28.98
C PRO A 26 -21.25 -8.51 -27.97
N ASP A 27 -20.86 -8.67 -26.70
CA ASP A 27 -21.03 -7.66 -25.66
C ASP A 27 -19.67 -7.17 -25.10
N ARG A 28 -19.71 -6.26 -24.11
CA ARG A 28 -18.51 -5.65 -23.49
C ARG A 28 -18.03 -6.37 -22.25
N GLU A 29 -18.87 -7.20 -21.64
CA GLU A 29 -18.51 -7.97 -20.45
C GLU A 29 -17.81 -9.25 -20.87
N LEU A 30 -17.19 -9.97 -19.95
CA LEU A 30 -16.66 -11.30 -20.25
C LEU A 30 -17.24 -12.29 -19.25
N CYS A 31 -17.72 -13.41 -19.76
CA CYS A 31 -18.24 -14.53 -19.01
C CYS A 31 -17.40 -15.78 -19.31
N ASP A 32 -17.32 -16.70 -18.35
CA ASP A 32 -16.54 -17.94 -18.51
C ASP A 32 -17.09 -18.86 -19.63
N SER A 33 -18.34 -18.65 -20.05
CA SER A 33 -18.98 -19.38 -21.16
C SER A 33 -18.76 -18.74 -22.54
N ASP A 34 -18.05 -17.62 -22.63
CA ASP A 34 -17.89 -16.89 -23.89
C ASP A 34 -16.96 -17.63 -24.85
N ALA A 35 -17.31 -17.62 -26.13
CA ALA A 35 -16.49 -18.17 -27.20
C ALA A 35 -15.76 -17.07 -27.96
N PHE A 36 -14.51 -17.35 -28.35
CA PHE A 36 -13.67 -16.41 -29.09
C PHE A 36 -13.23 -17.02 -30.42
N ALA A 37 -13.30 -16.24 -31.48
CA ALA A 37 -12.82 -16.62 -32.81
C ALA A 37 -11.85 -15.58 -33.36
N PHE A 38 -10.93 -15.99 -34.23
CA PHE A 38 -10.04 -15.05 -34.90
C PHE A 38 -10.82 -14.13 -35.85
N HIS A 39 -10.59 -12.81 -35.74
CA HIS A 39 -11.22 -11.84 -36.62
C HIS A 39 -10.53 -11.81 -37.98
N ARG A 40 -11.02 -12.59 -38.95
CA ARG A 40 -10.43 -12.67 -40.30
C ARG A 40 -10.43 -11.36 -41.09
N ALA A 41 -11.30 -10.41 -40.75
CA ALA A 41 -11.35 -9.09 -41.38
C ALA A 41 -10.52 -8.04 -40.63
N PHE A 42 -9.76 -8.43 -39.60
CA PHE A 42 -8.86 -7.53 -38.91
C PHE A 42 -7.77 -7.01 -39.88
N HIS A 43 -7.62 -5.70 -39.92
CA HIS A 43 -6.61 -5.03 -40.73
C HIS A 43 -6.08 -3.79 -39.98
N SER A 44 -4.75 -3.65 -39.92
CA SER A 44 -4.08 -2.50 -39.32
C SER A 44 -3.21 -1.79 -40.37
N ARG A 45 -3.27 -0.46 -40.39
CA ARG A 45 -2.35 0.37 -41.21
C ARG A 45 -0.92 0.37 -40.67
N ALA A 46 -0.73 0.08 -39.39
CA ALA A 46 0.58 -0.01 -38.77
C ALA A 46 1.14 -1.43 -38.90
N PHE A 47 2.41 -1.55 -39.31
CA PHE A 47 3.15 -2.81 -39.36
C PHE A 47 3.30 -3.45 -37.98
N ARG A 48 3.46 -2.62 -36.93
CA ARG A 48 3.47 -3.06 -35.53
C ARG A 48 2.15 -2.68 -34.87
N VAL A 49 1.29 -3.67 -34.64
CA VAL A 49 0.06 -3.50 -33.86
C VAL A 49 0.42 -3.55 -32.38
N ARG A 50 0.19 -2.44 -31.67
CA ARG A 50 0.38 -2.38 -30.23
C ARG A 50 -0.91 -2.79 -29.53
N VAL A 51 -1.01 -4.06 -29.19
CA VAL A 51 -2.05 -4.55 -28.27
C VAL A 51 -1.68 -4.04 -26.88
N ASN A 52 -2.41 -3.04 -26.38
CA ASN A 52 -2.23 -2.62 -25.00
C ASN A 52 -2.72 -3.76 -24.10
N ALA A 53 -1.79 -4.38 -23.37
CA ALA A 53 -2.18 -5.11 -22.18
C ALA A 53 -2.99 -4.13 -21.32
N LEU A 54 -4.24 -4.46 -20.99
CA LEU A 54 -4.96 -3.71 -19.97
C LEU A 54 -4.03 -3.71 -18.75
N GLN A 55 -3.52 -2.53 -18.37
CA GLN A 55 -2.80 -2.41 -17.11
C GLN A 55 -3.75 -2.87 -16.02
N LEU A 56 -3.26 -3.70 -15.09
CA LEU A 56 -4.01 -3.94 -13.87
C LEU A 56 -4.26 -2.57 -13.24
N ARG A 57 -5.50 -2.09 -13.29
CA ARG A 57 -5.96 -1.20 -12.24
C ARG A 57 -5.97 -2.07 -11.00
N GLU A 58 -5.12 -1.74 -10.04
CA GLU A 58 -5.16 -2.37 -8.73
C GLU A 58 -6.61 -2.32 -8.25
N THR A 59 -7.13 -3.48 -7.84
CA THR A 59 -8.45 -3.53 -7.22
C THR A 59 -8.40 -2.69 -5.94
N ALA A 60 -9.56 -2.17 -5.53
CA ALA A 60 -9.65 -1.49 -4.24
C ALA A 60 -9.09 -2.35 -3.08
N LYS A 61 -9.22 -3.69 -3.18
CA LYS A 61 -8.65 -4.64 -2.22
C LYS A 61 -7.11 -4.67 -2.26
N GLU A 62 -6.51 -4.65 -3.45
CA GLU A 62 -5.04 -4.59 -3.60
C GLU A 62 -4.49 -3.25 -3.10
N VAL A 63 -5.12 -2.14 -3.48
CA VAL A 63 -4.74 -0.80 -2.99
C VAL A 63 -4.84 -0.73 -1.47
N GLN A 64 -5.92 -1.26 -0.88
CA GLN A 64 -6.09 -1.29 0.57
C GLN A 64 -4.98 -2.10 1.25
N ARG A 65 -4.69 -3.31 0.76
CA ARG A 65 -3.60 -4.15 1.30
C ARG A 65 -2.25 -3.44 1.25
N THR A 66 -1.94 -2.79 0.13
CA THR A 66 -0.69 -2.02 -0.02
C THR A 66 -0.64 -0.87 0.98
N ASN A 67 -1.74 -0.12 1.15
CA ASN A 67 -1.81 0.96 2.14
C ASN A 67 -1.67 0.48 3.58
N ASP A 68 -2.29 -0.66 3.92
CA ASP A 68 -2.22 -1.25 5.26
C ASP A 68 -0.79 -1.70 5.58
N ALA A 69 -0.11 -2.36 4.62
CA ALA A 69 1.29 -2.74 4.75
C ALA A 69 2.20 -1.52 4.98
N VAL A 70 2.01 -0.45 4.19
CA VAL A 70 2.77 0.81 4.35
C VAL A 70 2.49 1.45 5.71
N SER A 71 1.25 1.40 6.19
CA SER A 71 0.89 1.93 7.51
C SER A 71 1.57 1.17 8.64
N GLN A 72 1.62 -0.17 8.54
CA GLN A 72 2.31 -1.03 9.49
C GLN A 72 3.82 -0.77 9.52
N ASP A 73 4.46 -0.66 8.36
CA ASP A 73 5.89 -0.36 8.26
C ASP A 73 6.24 0.99 8.89
N ARG A 74 5.40 2.01 8.65
CA ARG A 74 5.56 3.32 9.30
C ARG A 74 5.44 3.23 10.82
N ALA A 75 4.52 2.42 11.34
CA ALA A 75 4.39 2.21 12.77
C ALA A 75 5.66 1.58 13.37
N HIS A 76 6.25 0.59 12.70
CA HIS A 76 7.53 -0.01 13.12
C HIS A 76 8.70 0.99 13.07
N GLN A 77 8.75 1.85 12.05
CA GLN A 77 9.77 2.89 11.95
C GLN A 77 9.66 3.92 13.08
N VAL A 78 8.43 4.30 13.46
CA VAL A 78 8.19 5.18 14.61
C VAL A 78 8.69 4.53 15.90
N ASP A 79 8.34 3.27 16.17
CA ASP A 79 8.80 2.56 17.37
C ASP A 79 10.33 2.53 17.46
N ALA A 80 10.99 2.17 16.36
CA ALA A 80 12.43 2.10 16.30
C ALA A 80 13.08 3.47 16.54
N ALA A 81 12.49 4.55 16.03
CA ALA A 81 12.96 5.92 16.26
C ALA A 81 12.78 6.32 17.73
N VAL A 82 11.63 6.05 18.33
CA VAL A 82 11.36 6.34 19.76
C VAL A 82 12.39 5.62 20.63
N VAL A 83 12.56 4.31 20.44
CA VAL A 83 13.52 3.51 21.23
C VAL A 83 14.95 4.03 21.05
N ARG A 84 15.36 4.39 19.83
CA ARG A 84 16.70 4.93 19.56
C ARG A 84 16.98 6.25 20.28
N ILE A 85 16.01 7.17 20.24
CA ILE A 85 16.09 8.47 20.94
C ILE A 85 16.15 8.22 22.46
N MET A 86 15.20 7.47 22.99
CA MET A 86 15.06 7.22 24.43
C MET A 86 16.22 6.45 25.03
N LYS A 87 16.79 5.48 24.29
CA LYS A 87 18.00 4.75 24.71
C LYS A 87 19.21 5.68 24.89
N THR A 88 19.31 6.72 24.08
CA THR A 88 20.41 7.70 24.13
C THR A 88 20.19 8.73 25.23
N ARG A 89 18.96 9.27 25.35
CA ARG A 89 18.62 10.35 26.30
C ARG A 89 18.34 9.87 27.71
N ARG A 90 17.94 8.60 27.88
CA ARG A 90 17.46 7.96 29.13
C ARG A 90 16.18 8.55 29.72
N SER A 91 16.04 9.87 29.75
CA SER A 91 14.83 10.59 30.16
C SER A 91 14.57 11.77 29.22
N LEU A 92 13.31 11.98 28.82
CA LEU A 92 12.96 13.05 27.87
C LEU A 92 11.50 13.51 28.03
N GLU A 93 11.27 14.82 27.92
CA GLU A 93 9.92 15.39 27.89
C GLU A 93 9.21 15.08 26.57
N HIS A 94 7.89 14.85 26.63
CA HIS A 94 7.03 14.54 25.50
C HIS A 94 7.18 15.53 24.33
N LYS A 95 7.15 16.84 24.59
CA LYS A 95 7.27 17.85 23.51
C LYS A 95 8.59 17.73 22.76
N THR A 96 9.68 17.52 23.51
CA THR A 96 11.02 17.36 22.96
C THR A 96 11.16 16.05 22.19
N LEU A 97 10.60 14.95 22.71
CA LEU A 97 10.54 13.67 22.01
C LEU A 97 9.80 13.79 20.67
N VAL A 98 8.64 14.44 20.66
CA VAL A 98 7.85 14.65 19.42
C VAL A 98 8.62 15.51 18.42
N ALA A 99 9.33 16.54 18.88
CA ALA A 99 10.17 17.36 18.01
C ALA A 99 11.35 16.58 17.41
N GLU A 100 12.04 15.75 18.20
CA GLU A 100 13.14 14.89 17.69
C GLU A 100 12.62 13.79 16.75
N LEU A 101 11.42 13.25 16.97
CA LEU A 101 10.80 12.31 16.04
C LEU A 101 10.46 12.99 14.71
N GLY A 102 9.97 14.23 14.75
CA GLY A 102 9.67 15.02 13.56
C GLY A 102 10.89 15.29 12.68
N SER A 103 12.09 15.35 13.26
CA SER A 103 13.33 15.53 12.48
C SER A 103 13.91 14.22 11.91
N GLN A 104 13.61 13.07 12.51
CA GLN A 104 14.10 11.76 12.03
C GLN A 104 13.17 11.07 11.04
N LEU A 105 11.87 11.34 11.09
CA LEU A 105 10.87 10.65 10.26
C LEU A 105 10.64 11.40 8.94
N CYS A 106 10.94 10.76 7.81
CA CYS A 106 10.75 11.34 6.47
C CYS A 106 9.30 11.21 5.94
N PHE A 107 8.30 11.12 6.82
CA PHE A 107 6.90 11.00 6.45
C PHE A 107 6.00 11.70 7.48
N PRO A 108 4.83 12.22 7.05
CA PRO A 108 3.92 12.88 7.97
C PRO A 108 3.33 11.87 8.95
N VAL A 109 3.41 12.18 10.25
CA VAL A 109 2.80 11.41 11.33
C VAL A 109 1.87 12.30 12.13
N ARG A 110 0.65 11.84 12.38
CA ARG A 110 -0.30 12.57 13.23
C ARG A 110 0.10 12.40 14.69
N GLY A 111 -0.03 13.46 15.49
CA GLY A 111 0.29 13.39 16.93
C GLY A 111 -0.48 12.29 17.69
N ALA A 112 -1.72 12.00 17.27
CA ALA A 112 -2.51 10.90 17.83
C ALA A 112 -1.87 9.51 17.59
N ASP A 113 -1.24 9.30 16.43
CA ASP A 113 -0.58 8.03 16.10
C ASP A 113 0.73 7.89 16.88
N LEU A 114 1.51 8.98 17.03
CA LEU A 114 2.69 9.01 17.89
C LEU A 114 2.32 8.66 19.34
N LYS A 115 1.26 9.27 19.88
CA LYS A 115 0.80 8.98 21.24
C LYS A 115 0.46 7.49 21.40
N LYS A 116 -0.30 6.90 20.47
CA LYS A 116 -0.62 5.46 20.50
C LYS A 116 0.64 4.58 20.49
N ARG A 117 1.65 4.95 19.70
CA ARG A 117 2.92 4.19 19.66
C ARG A 117 3.69 4.30 20.98
N ILE A 118 3.74 5.49 21.58
CA ILE A 118 4.39 5.69 22.89
C ILE A 118 3.68 4.89 23.98
N GLU A 119 2.34 4.91 24.04
CA GLU A 119 1.59 4.05 24.98
C GLU A 119 1.90 2.57 24.77
N SER A 120 1.91 2.10 23.52
CA SER A 120 2.26 0.71 23.22
C SER A 120 3.69 0.33 23.66
N LEU A 121 4.63 1.28 23.66
CA LEU A 121 5.99 1.06 24.18
C LEU A 121 6.05 1.08 25.71
N ILE A 122 5.13 1.80 26.37
CA ILE A 122 4.96 1.76 27.83
C ILE A 122 4.36 0.41 28.24
N ASP A 123 3.30 -0.03 27.58
CA ASP A 123 2.64 -1.33 27.83
C ASP A 123 3.59 -2.52 27.64
N ARG A 124 4.60 -2.36 26.78
CA ARG A 124 5.65 -3.35 26.50
C ARG A 124 6.91 -3.14 27.36
N GLU A 125 6.84 -2.28 28.37
CA GLU A 125 7.92 -2.04 29.34
C GLU A 125 9.24 -1.51 28.73
N TYR A 126 9.18 -0.88 27.55
CA TYR A 126 10.34 -0.15 27.00
C TYR A 126 10.49 1.23 27.63
N LEU A 127 9.38 1.84 28.04
CA LEU A 127 9.30 3.18 28.60
C LEU A 127 8.44 3.18 29.86
N ALA A 128 8.71 4.09 30.78
CA ALA A 128 7.80 4.46 31.87
C ALA A 128 7.54 5.97 31.83
N ARG A 129 6.40 6.40 32.38
CA ARG A 129 6.22 7.80 32.76
C ARG A 129 6.88 8.04 34.12
N ASP A 130 7.46 9.21 34.28
CA ASP A 130 7.97 9.65 35.58
C ASP A 130 6.81 9.76 36.61
N GLU A 131 7.10 9.40 37.86
CA GLU A 131 6.10 9.38 38.94
C GLU A 131 5.60 10.79 39.30
N SER A 132 6.47 11.81 39.18
CA SER A 132 6.15 13.19 39.52
C SER A 132 5.56 13.96 38.34
N ASN A 133 6.01 13.66 37.11
CA ASN A 133 5.55 14.35 35.91
C ASN A 133 5.22 13.39 34.75
N PRO A 134 3.93 13.15 34.45
CA PRO A 134 3.50 12.29 33.35
C PRO A 134 3.98 12.73 31.95
N ASN A 135 4.48 13.96 31.80
CA ASN A 135 5.03 14.45 30.53
C ASN A 135 6.48 14.02 30.29
N ILE A 136 7.14 13.40 31.27
CA ILE A 136 8.51 12.90 31.15
C ILE A 136 8.45 11.38 30.99
N TYR A 137 9.15 10.88 29.97
CA TYR A 137 9.35 9.45 29.75
C TYR A 137 10.74 9.03 30.17
N THR A 138 10.86 7.83 30.71
CA THR A 138 12.13 7.19 31.11
C THR A 138 12.28 5.86 30.38
N TYR A 139 13.48 5.58 29.87
CA TYR A 139 13.80 4.32 29.18
C TYR A 139 14.16 3.21 30.17
N LEU A 140 13.53 2.03 30.02
CA LEU A 140 13.63 0.93 30.98
C LEU A 140 14.52 -0.25 30.53
N ALA A 141 14.85 -0.33 29.23
CA ALA A 141 15.56 -1.46 28.63
C ALA A 141 17.07 -1.22 28.39
#